data_AF-A0A959SWU9-F1
#
_entry.id   AF-A0A959SWU9-F1
#
_cell.length_a   1.000
_cell.length_b   1.000
_cell.length_c   1.000
_cell.angle_alpha   90.00
_cell.angle_beta   90.00
_cell.angle_gamma   90.00
#
_symmetry.space_group_name_H-M   'P 1'
#
loop_
_entity.id
_entity.type
_entity.pdbx_description
1 polymer ?
#
loop_
_entity_poly.entity_id
_entity_poly.type
_entity_poly.pdbx_seq_one_letter_code
_entity_poly.pdbx_strand_id
1 'polypeptide(L)' 'MRKSVFILLLVGVAILLAGDVSAQCSICTKTAQQLGEEPAKALNSGILYLAFAPMAIIGYLSFRWWKSNKIDSTGNQ' A
#
# COMPACT_ATOMS: atom_id res chain seq x y z
N MET A 1 10.44 -13.59 -22.99
CA MET A 1 10.94 -14.49 -21.91
C MET A 1 12.06 -13.88 -21.08
N ARG A 2 13.19 -13.43 -21.66
CA ARG A 2 14.33 -12.85 -20.88
C ARG A 2 13.95 -11.68 -19.96
N LYS A 3 13.06 -10.78 -20.41
CA LYS A 3 12.61 -9.59 -19.65
C LYS A 3 11.74 -9.97 -18.44
N SER A 4 10.80 -10.90 -18.65
CA SER A 4 9.88 -11.38 -17.62
C SER A 4 10.61 -12.17 -16.53
N VAL A 5 11.62 -12.98 -16.92
CA VAL A 5 12.49 -13.68 -15.97
C VAL A 5 13.33 -12.69 -15.16
N PHE A 6 13.85 -11.64 -15.80
CA PHE A 6 14.58 -10.58 -15.10
C PHE A 6 13.72 -9.85 -14.08
N ILE A 7 12.48 -9.49 -14.45
CA ILE A 7 11.51 -8.85 -13.55
C ILE A 7 11.19 -9.78 -12.38
N LEU A 8 10.93 -11.07 -12.63
CA LEU A 8 10.67 -12.07 -11.60
C LEU A 8 11.83 -12.21 -10.63
N LEU A 9 13.06 -12.24 -11.14
CA LEU A 9 14.27 -12.34 -10.32
C LEU A 9 14.49 -11.07 -9.48
N LEU A 10 14.25 -9.89 -10.05
CA LEU A 10 14.37 -8.61 -9.35
C LEU A 10 13.32 -8.51 -8.22
N VAL A 11 12.07 -8.89 -8.49
CA VAL A 11 11.01 -8.96 -7.48
C VAL A 11 11.34 -9.99 -6.39
N GLY A 12 11.84 -11.17 -6.76
CA GLY A 12 12.25 -12.21 -5.81
C GLY A 12 13.37 -11.74 -4.88
N VAL A 13 14.38 -11.07 -5.41
CA VAL A 13 15.47 -10.47 -4.60
C VAL A 13 14.94 -9.35 -3.70
N ALA A 14 14.04 -8.50 -4.18
CA ALA A 14 13.46 -7.42 -3.38
C ALA A 14 12.66 -7.96 -2.17
N ILE A 15 11.96 -9.09 -2.33
CA ILE A 15 11.23 -9.74 -1.24
C ILE A 15 12.19 -10.32 -0.19
N LEU A 16 13.30 -10.93 -0.62
CA LEU A 16 14.32 -11.48 0.28
C LEU A 16 15.05 -10.41 1.09
N LEU A 17 15.07 -9.17 0.59
CA LEU A 17 15.68 -8.00 1.24
C LEU A 17 14.67 -7.17 2.03
N ALA A 18 13.41 -7.59 2.14
CA ALA A 18 12.40 -6.89 2.93
C ALA A 18 12.67 -7.07 4.43
N GLY A 19 13.36 -6.10 5.04
CA GLY A 19 13.60 -6.02 6.49
C GLY A 19 12.43 -5.44 7.27
N ASP A 20 12.60 -5.32 8.60
CA ASP A 20 11.60 -4.71 9.49
C ASP A 20 11.22 -3.30 9.02
N VAL A 21 9.93 -3.13 8.70
CA VAL A 21 9.40 -1.85 8.22
C VAL A 21 9.18 -0.94 9.42
N SER A 22 10.25 -0.25 9.85
CA SER A 22 10.11 0.92 10.70
C SER A 22 9.35 2.01 9.93
N ALA A 23 8.49 2.79 10.60
CA ALA A 23 7.79 3.89 9.96
C ALA A 23 8.79 4.81 9.21
N GLN A 24 8.60 4.97 7.90
CA GLN A 24 9.49 5.74 7.03
C GLN A 24 9.32 7.26 7.19
N CYS A 25 8.26 7.70 7.87
CA CYS A 25 8.02 9.11 8.15
C CYS A 25 8.76 9.54 9.42
N SER A 26 9.69 10.48 9.29
CA SER A 26 10.56 10.95 10.38
C SER A 26 9.80 11.57 11.55
N ILE A 27 8.64 12.20 11.29
CA ILE A 27 7.78 12.76 12.34
C ILE A 27 7.14 11.64 13.17
N CYS A 28 6.63 10.61 12.51
CA CYS A 28 5.98 9.47 13.16
C CYS A 28 6.94 8.73 14.10
N THR A 29 8.19 8.54 13.67
CA THR A 29 9.23 7.89 14.49
C THR A 29 9.56 8.69 15.74
N LYS A 30 9.65 10.03 15.62
CA LYS A 30 9.92 10.90 16.77
C LYS A 30 8.78 10.90 17.77
N THR A 31 7.53 10.93 17.31
CA THR A 31 6.36 10.85 18.19
C THR A 31 6.29 9.50 18.90
N ALA A 32 6.54 8.39 18.19
CA ALA A 32 6.58 7.05 18.78
C ALA A 32 7.58 6.95 19.95
N GLN A 33 8.78 7.51 19.78
CA GLN A 33 9.84 7.48 20.80
C GLN A 33 9.46 8.19 22.11
N GLN A 34 8.51 9.11 22.09
CA GLN A 34 8.08 9.84 23.29
C GLN A 34 6.94 9.15 24.07
N LEU A 35 6.29 8.14 23.46
CA LEU A 35 5.07 7.54 24.00
C LEU A 35 5.35 6.27 24.83
N GLY A 36 6.54 5.65 24.70
CA GLY A 36 6.83 4.33 25.28
C GLY A 36 6.44 3.17 24.36
N GLU A 37 6.89 1.94 24.67
CA GLU A 37 6.81 0.76 23.78
C GLU A 37 5.39 0.42 23.28
N GLU A 38 4.41 0.31 24.18
CA GLU A 38 3.02 -0.07 23.83
C GLU A 38 2.33 0.95 22.90
N PRO A 39 2.22 2.24 23.25
CA PRO A 39 1.59 3.24 22.38
C PRO A 39 2.42 3.55 21.12
N ALA A 40 3.74 3.37 21.14
CA ALA A 40 4.57 3.45 19.92
C ALA A 40 4.17 2.41 18.88
N LYS A 41 3.88 1.18 19.32
CA LYS A 41 3.43 0.08 18.43
C LYS A 41 2.03 0.34 17.85
N ALA A 42 1.13 0.87 18.67
CA ALA A 42 -0.20 1.28 18.22
C ALA A 42 -0.14 2.43 17.19
N LEU A 43 0.77 3.39 17.36
CA LEU A 43 0.94 4.52 16.44
C LEU A 43 1.32 4.08 15.02
N ASN A 44 2.28 3.16 14.86
CA ASN A 44 2.67 2.64 13.55
C ASN A 44 1.51 1.96 12.81
N SER A 45 0.70 1.20 13.55
CA SER A 45 -0.50 0.55 13.03
C SER A 45 -1.54 1.58 12.59
N GLY A 46 -1.70 2.67 13.36
CA GLY A 46 -2.58 3.78 13.02
C GLY A 46 -2.17 4.50 11.73
N ILE A 47 -0.87 4.74 11.51
CA ILE A 47 -0.37 5.39 10.28
C ILE A 47 -0.65 4.53 9.05
N LEU A 48 -0.38 3.23 9.14
CA LEU A 48 -0.68 2.30 8.06
C LEU A 48 -2.18 2.26 7.75
N TYR A 49 -3.02 2.25 8.78
CA TYR A 49 -4.48 2.31 8.61
C TYR A 49 -4.91 3.60 7.90
N LEU A 50 -4.43 4.76 8.37
CA LEU A 50 -4.78 6.06 7.80
C LEU A 50 -4.26 6.26 6.38
N ALA A 51 -3.13 5.66 6.02
CA ALA A 51 -2.60 5.69 4.65
C ALA A 51 -3.33 4.71 3.72
N PHE A 52 -3.65 3.51 4.22
CA PHE A 52 -4.30 2.46 3.43
C PHE A 52 -5.78 2.79 3.15
N ALA A 53 -6.51 3.29 4.14
CA ALA A 53 -7.93 3.59 4.03
C ALA A 53 -8.29 4.48 2.80
N PRO A 54 -7.68 5.66 2.60
CA PRO A 54 -8.00 6.51 1.45
C PRO A 54 -7.62 5.84 0.11
N MET A 55 -6.50 5.11 0.06
CA MET A 55 -6.11 4.37 -1.15
C MET A 55 -7.11 3.24 -1.47
N ALA A 56 -7.57 2.52 -0.46
CA ALA A 56 -8.57 1.46 -0.63
C ALA A 56 -9.92 2.02 -1.10
N ILE A 57 -10.37 3.14 -0.51
CA ILE A 57 -11.60 3.83 -0.90
C ILE A 57 -11.52 4.29 -2.37
N ILE A 58 -10.46 5.04 -2.73
CA ILE A 58 -10.28 5.54 -4.10
C ILE A 58 -10.15 4.36 -5.07
N GLY A 59 -9.34 3.35 -4.74
CA GLY A 59 -9.17 2.17 -5.57
C GLY A 59 -10.48 1.42 -5.84
N TYR A 60 -11.33 1.26 -4.81
CA TYR A 60 -12.64 0.64 -4.96
C TYR A 60 -13.59 1.47 -5.83
N LEU A 61 -13.65 2.79 -5.61
CA LEU A 61 -14.48 3.70 -6.41
C LEU A 61 -14.05 3.71 -7.88
N SER A 62 -12.75 3.84 -8.14
CA SER A 62 -12.19 3.81 -9.49
C SER A 62 -12.45 2.46 -10.18
N PHE A 63 -12.30 1.34 -9.48
CA PHE A 63 -12.61 0.01 -10.01
C PHE A 63 -14.09 -0.15 -10.37
N ARG A 64 -14.98 0.30 -9.48
CA ARG A 64 -16.44 0.18 -9.70
C ARG A 64 -16.92 1.07 -10.86
N TRP A 65 -16.40 2.30 -10.96
CA TRP A 65 -16.71 3.18 -12.08
C TRP A 65 -16.24 2.58 -13.41
N TRP A 66 -15.00 2.07 -13.46
CA TRP A 66 -14.49 1.42 -14.67
C TRP A 66 -15.31 0.19 -15.09
N LYS A 67 -15.76 -0.61 -14.12
CA LYS A 67 -16.63 -1.76 -14.37
C LYS A 67 -18.01 -1.33 -14.90
N SER A 68 -18.56 -0.23 -14.41
CA SER A 68 -19.83 0.33 -14.94
C SER A 68 -19.65 0.75 -16.40
N ASN A 69 -18.63 1.53 -16.72
CA ASN A 69 -18.43 2.06 -18.08
C ASN A 69 -17.94 1.02 -19.09
N LYS A 70 -17.36 -0.10 -18.63
CA LYS A 70 -17.03 -1.23 -19.51
C LYS A 70 -18.27 -2.00 -19.95
N ILE A 71 -19.34 -2.01 -19.16
CA ILE A 71 -20.62 -2.58 -19.58
C ILE A 71 -21.23 -1.68 -20.67
N ASP A 72 -21.02 -0.38 -20.58
CA ASP A 72 -21.51 0.62 -21.56
C ASP A 72 -20.71 0.60 -22.89
N SER A 73 -19.46 0.11 -22.89
CA SER A 73 -18.63 -0.04 -24.11
C SER A 73 -18.98 -1.28 -24.96
N THR A 74 -19.99 -2.05 -24.55
CA THR A 74 -20.65 -3.09 -25.36
C THR A 74 -22.14 -2.74 -25.52
N GLY A 75 -22.41 -1.59 -26.11
CA GLY A 75 -23.70 -1.24 -26.73
C GLY A 75 -24.88 -1.10 -25.78
N ASN A 76 -25.01 0.05 -25.11
CA ASN A 76 -26.23 0.87 -25.19
C ASN A 76 -25.95 2.27 -24.59
N GLN A 77 -26.05 3.26 -25.48
CA GLN A 77 -25.78 4.70 -25.35
C GLN A 77 -24.30 5.09 -25.50
#